data_AF-A0A081ALW1-F1
#
_entry.id   AF-A0A081ALW1-F1
#
_cell.length_a   1.000
_cell.length_b   1.000
_cell.length_c   1.000
_cell.angle_alpha   90.00
_cell.angle_beta   90.00
_cell.angle_gamma   90.00
#
_symmetry.space_group_name_H-M   'P 1'
#
loop_
_entity.id
_entity.type
_entity.pdbx_description
1 polymer ?
#
loop_
_entity_poly.entity_id
_entity_poly.type
_entity_poly.pdbx_seq_one_letter_code
_entity_poly.pdbx_strand_id
1 'polypeptide(L)' 'MVNVAINGFGRIGRLVLRAAAKNPNIKVVAVNDPFIATKYMEYMLKYDTVHG' A
#
# COMPACT_ATOMS: atom_id res chain seq x y z
N MET A 1 9.83 -7.62 14.07
CA MET A 1 9.46 -6.74 12.94
C MET A 1 9.77 -7.48 11.64
N VAL A 2 8.74 -7.79 10.85
CA VAL A 2 8.84 -8.52 9.58
C VAL A 2 8.79 -7.52 8.44
N ASN A 3 9.75 -7.62 7.51
CA ASN A 3 9.79 -6.78 6.32
C ASN A 3 8.96 -7.41 5.20
N VAL A 4 8.11 -6.63 4.56
CA VAL A 4 7.19 -7.10 3.52
C VAL A 4 7.28 -6.21 2.28
N ALA A 5 7.19 -6.82 1.11
CA ALA A 5 7.00 -6.12 -0.17
C ALA A 5 5.60 -6.41 -0.72
N ILE A 6 5.03 -5.44 -1.42
CA ILE A 6 3.72 -5.57 -2.08
C ILE A 6 3.94 -5.59 -3.59
N ASN A 7 3.49 -6.65 -4.26
CA ASN A 7 3.46 -6.73 -5.72
C ASN A 7 2.00 -6.61 -6.21
N GLY A 8 1.69 -5.49 -6.86
CA GLY A 8 0.34 -5.07 -7.26
C GLY A 8 -0.27 -4.08 -6.26
N PHE A 9 -0.45 -2.83 -6.68
CA PHE A 9 -0.97 -1.73 -5.86
C PHE A 9 -2.46 -1.41 -6.13
N GLY A 10 -3.22 -2.46 -6.43
CA GLY A 10 -4.66 -2.43 -6.56
C GLY A 10 -5.39 -2.36 -5.20
N ARG A 11 -6.68 -2.73 -5.20
CA ARG A 11 -7.55 -2.65 -4.01
C ARG A 11 -6.94 -3.34 -2.79
N ILE A 12 -6.49 -4.59 -2.93
CA ILE A 12 -5.94 -5.37 -1.81
C ILE A 12 -4.57 -4.83 -1.38
N GLY A 13 -3.67 -4.52 -2.31
CA GLY A 13 -2.34 -3.98 -1.99
C GLY A 13 -2.42 -2.71 -1.14
N ARG A 14 -3.32 -1.78 -1.47
CA ARG A 14 -3.52 -0.55 -0.67
C ARG A 14 -4.10 -0.83 0.71
N LEU A 15 -5.05 -1.75 0.82
CA LEU A 15 -5.63 -2.12 2.12
C LEU A 15 -4.61 -2.82 3.02
N VAL A 16 -3.77 -3.70 2.44
CA VAL A 16 -2.65 -4.32 3.16
C VAL A 16 -1.68 -3.26 3.66
N LEU A 17 -1.30 -2.27 2.83
CA LEU A 17 -0.44 -1.17 3.26
C LEU A 17 -1.07 -0.36 4.41
N ARG A 18 -2.37 -0.04 4.32
CA ARG A 18 -3.12 0.65 5.39
C ARG A 18 -3.17 -0.15 6.70
N ALA A 19 -3.37 -1.46 6.63
CA ALA A 19 -3.38 -2.33 7.81
C ALA A 19 -1.99 -2.48 8.41
N ALA A 20 -0.97 -2.68 7.57
CA ALA A 20 0.43 -2.80 7.99
C ALA A 20 0.92 -1.52 8.68
N ALA A 21 0.52 -0.34 8.20
CA ALA A 21 0.87 0.94 8.83
C ALA A 21 0.38 1.08 10.29
N LYS A 22 -0.64 0.30 10.69
CA LYS A 22 -1.17 0.25 12.07
C LYS A 22 -0.61 -0.91 12.89
N ASN A 23 0.23 -1.77 12.31
CA ASN A 23 0.77 -2.95 12.96
C ASN A 23 2.28 -2.77 13.23
N PRO A 24 2.72 -2.60 14.49
CA PRO A 24 4.13 -2.35 14.81
C PRO A 24 5.05 -3.53 14.47
N ASN A 25 4.49 -4.72 14.22
CA ASN A 25 5.26 -5.90 13.86
C ASN A 25 5.60 -5.99 12.37
N ILE A 26 5.01 -5.14 11.52
CA ILE A 26 5.16 -5.20 10.06
C ILE A 26 5.75 -3.90 9.54
N LYS A 27 6.75 -4.01 8.66
CA LYS A 27 7.32 -2.89 7.92
C LYS A 27 7.21 -3.16 6.42
N VAL A 28 6.41 -2.37 5.70
CA VAL A 28 6.39 -2.43 4.23
C VAL A 28 7.60 -1.68 3.71
N VAL A 29 8.46 -2.37 2.95
CA VAL A 29 9.75 -1.82 2.48
C VAL A 29 9.78 -1.54 0.99
N ALA A 30 8.87 -2.15 0.22
CA ALA A 30 8.78 -1.95 -1.23
C ALA A 30 7.35 -2.17 -1.73
N VAL A 31 7.00 -1.45 -2.80
CA VAL A 31 5.76 -1.62 -3.56
C VAL A 31 6.13 -1.63 -5.04
N ASN A 32 5.61 -2.58 -5.80
CA ASN A 32 5.78 -2.67 -7.25
C ASN A 32 4.42 -2.71 -7.95
N ASP A 33 4.23 -1.86 -8.96
CA ASP A 33 3.13 -1.95 -9.92
C ASP A 33 3.56 -1.31 -11.24
N PRO A 34 3.61 -2.05 -12.36
CA PRO A 34 4.10 -1.51 -13.62
C PRO A 34 3.12 -0.54 -14.29
N PHE A 35 1.86 -0.48 -13.83
CA PHE A 35 0.80 0.31 -14.47
C PHE A 35 0.46 1.59 -13.70
N ILE A 36 1.03 1.79 -12.50
CA ILE A 36 0.67 2.88 -11.61
C ILE A 36 1.94 3.65 -11.24
N ALA A 37 2.07 4.90 -11.72
CA ALA A 37 3.18 5.76 -11.34
C ALA A 37 3.12 6.17 -9.85
N THR A 38 4.26 6.44 -9.22
CA THR A 38 4.35 6.73 -7.77
C THR A 38 3.45 7.88 -7.31
N LYS A 39 3.34 8.97 -8.08
CA LYS A 39 2.42 10.08 -7.76
C LYS A 39 0.95 9.64 -7.76
N TYR A 40 0.60 8.71 -8.64
CA TYR A 40 -0.75 8.16 -8.70
C TYR A 40 -0.98 7.15 -7.57
N MET A 41 0.02 6.35 -7.19
CA MET A 41 -0.02 5.52 -5.98
C MET A 41 -0.31 6.34 -4.73
N GLU A 42 0.38 7.48 -4.55
CA GLU A 42 0.13 8.40 -3.43
C GLU A 42 -1.33 8.89 -3.42
N TYR A 43 -1.84 9.34 -4.57
CA TYR A 43 -3.24 9.76 -4.71
C TYR A 43 -4.21 8.64 -4.33
N MET A 44 -4.04 7.44 -4.90
CA MET A 44 -4.90 6.27 -4.63
C MET A 44 -4.79 5.76 -3.19
N LEU A 45 -3.64 5.98 -2.54
CA LEU A 45 -3.46 5.65 -1.12
C LEU A 45 -4.11 6.71 -0.23
N LYS A 46 -4.08 7.99 -0.61
CA LYS A 46 -4.64 9.09 0.16
C LYS A 46 -6.17 9.14 0.12
N TYR A 47 -6.75 8.87 -1.05
CA TYR A 47 -8.19 8.92 -1.27
C TYR A 47 -8.73 7.53 -1.62
N ASP A 48 -9.55 6.96 -0.73
CA ASP A 48 -10.21 5.68 -0.93
C ASP A 48 -11.72 5.83 -0.75
N THR A 49 -12.49 5.53 -1.79
CA THR A 49 -13.95 5.73 -1.79
C THR A 49 -14.67 4.98 -0.67
N VAL A 50 -14.11 3.87 -0.17
CA VAL A 50 -14.73 3.04 0.88
C VAL A 50 -14.15 3.34 2.26
N HIS A 51 -12.86 3.72 2.35
CA HIS A 51 -12.13 3.85 3.61
C HIS A 51 -11.52 5.23 3.89
N GLY A 52 -11.90 6.26 3.12
CA GLY A 52 -11.39 7.63 3.26
C GLY A 52 -10.14 7.86 2.45
#